data_AF-A0A936DIB9-F1
#
_entry.id   AF-A0A936DIB9-F1
#
_cell.length_a   1.000
_cell.length_b   1.000
_cell.length_c   1.000
_cell.angle_alpha   90.00
_cell.angle_beta   90.00
_cell.angle_gamma   90.00
#
_symmetry.space_group_name_H-M   'P 1'
#
loop_
_entity.id
_entity.type
_entity.pdbx_description
1 polymer ?
#
loop_
_entity_poly.entity_id
_entity_poly.type
_entity_poly.pdbx_seq_one_letter_code
_entity_poly.pdbx_strand_id
1 'polypeptide(L)'
;MQTTSRRVAALALAAAFGCANDGDGTSAAWMPDDSSGGAITTGATTSATAAGGSSDGGGVGETRGGGESSSAGDDGPDASSSGDGGVCLMPTDPCSADAECCDGRCGSTSLGTVCCGDIDAPCTTANGEDCCDDLLCVAGSCVDPATVVCEPACTQAPALVLEKNRLAAIGGSFLGICGDANHTYGYHVPAANLPASDYSLEGAANVPVCEWHAAAIDIGMDWPASREWLAWLIEGIRTDQLVGIAEVIGSYDGVDVRYWSDDSGWSQEGVPYTGSGHDTWTHVSIYRSTALQDHGILSGWNADGMP
;
A
#
# COMPACT_ATOMS: atom_id res chain seq x y z
N MET A 1 17.28 59.04 -30.45
CA MET A 1 16.16 58.07 -30.40
C MET A 1 16.39 57.17 -29.19
N GLN A 2 15.70 57.43 -28.09
CA GLN A 2 15.76 56.62 -26.87
C GLN A 2 14.59 55.63 -26.90
N THR A 3 14.89 54.33 -26.86
CA THR A 3 13.90 53.26 -26.72
C THR A 3 13.79 52.86 -25.26
N THR A 4 12.74 53.34 -24.59
CA THR A 4 12.32 52.89 -23.25
C THR A 4 11.67 51.51 -23.35
N SER A 5 12.35 50.49 -22.83
CA SER A 5 11.80 49.14 -22.66
C SER A 5 11.03 49.07 -21.35
N ARG A 6 9.69 48.98 -21.42
CA ARG A 6 8.82 48.70 -20.25
C ARG A 6 8.86 47.21 -19.96
N ARG A 7 9.34 46.83 -18.77
CA ARG A 7 9.13 45.48 -18.21
C ARG A 7 7.77 45.46 -17.52
N VAL A 8 6.88 44.59 -17.99
CA VAL A 8 5.65 44.22 -17.29
C VAL A 8 6.01 43.12 -16.31
N ALA A 9 5.87 43.38 -15.01
CA ALA A 9 5.92 42.35 -13.99
C ALA A 9 4.55 41.65 -13.95
N ALA A 10 4.51 40.39 -14.35
CA ALA A 10 3.35 39.53 -14.12
C ALA A 10 3.41 39.04 -12.67
N LEU A 11 2.47 39.52 -11.85
CA LEU A 11 2.22 39.02 -10.50
C LEU A 11 1.38 37.75 -10.66
N ALA A 12 1.99 36.57 -10.50
CA ALA A 12 1.26 35.32 -10.46
C ALA A 12 0.60 35.17 -9.08
N LEU A 13 -0.72 35.25 -9.05
CA LEU A 13 -1.53 34.97 -7.86
C LEU A 13 -1.70 33.45 -7.79
N ALA A 14 -0.98 32.79 -6.88
CA ALA A 14 -1.22 31.37 -6.58
C ALA A 14 -2.54 31.26 -5.82
N ALA A 15 -3.59 30.77 -6.49
CA ALA A 15 -4.83 30.38 -5.84
C ALA A 15 -4.59 29.03 -5.14
N ALA A 16 -4.66 29.02 -3.81
CA ALA A 16 -4.75 27.79 -3.04
C ALA A 16 -6.12 27.14 -3.33
N PHE A 17 -6.16 26.22 -4.30
CA PHE A 17 -7.30 25.34 -4.48
C PHE A 17 -7.26 24.31 -3.35
N GLY A 18 -8.10 24.51 -2.34
CA GLY A 18 -8.34 23.51 -1.31
C GLY A 18 -8.93 22.26 -1.95
N CYS A 19 -8.38 21.10 -1.60
CA CYS A 19 -8.86 19.80 -2.06
C CYS A 19 -10.31 19.62 -1.60
N ALA A 20 -11.23 19.48 -2.54
CA ALA A 20 -12.60 19.13 -2.21
C ALA A 20 -12.62 17.65 -1.84
N ASN A 21 -12.90 17.34 -0.57
CA ASN A 21 -13.24 15.99 -0.14
C ASN A 21 -14.41 15.50 -1.01
N ASP A 22 -14.21 14.46 -1.81
CA ASP A 22 -15.30 13.68 -2.36
C ASP A 22 -16.00 13.03 -1.17
N GLY A 23 -17.10 13.65 -0.74
CA GLY A 23 -17.83 13.27 0.46
C GLY A 23 -18.51 11.91 0.32
N ASP A 24 -17.80 10.85 0.70
CA ASP A 24 -18.43 9.62 1.19
C ASP A 24 -18.92 9.88 2.62
N GLY A 25 -20.15 10.37 2.70
CA GLY A 25 -20.82 10.70 3.95
C GLY A 25 -21.21 9.46 4.75
N THR A 26 -20.31 8.93 5.58
CA THR A 26 -20.64 8.15 6.78
C THR A 26 -19.60 8.31 7.89
N SER A 27 -19.26 9.54 8.30
CA SER A 27 -18.57 9.75 9.58
C SER A 27 -19.62 9.98 10.67
N ALA A 28 -19.93 8.92 11.44
CA ALA A 28 -20.61 9.08 12.71
C ALA A 28 -19.70 9.91 13.62
N ALA A 29 -20.13 11.12 13.95
CA ALA A 29 -19.41 12.02 14.85
C ALA A 29 -19.28 11.38 16.24
N TRP A 30 -18.09 10.88 16.55
CA TRP A 30 -17.66 10.60 17.91
C TRP A 30 -16.44 11.47 18.21
N MET A 31 -16.69 12.56 18.92
CA MET A 31 -15.67 13.31 19.64
C MET A 31 -15.99 13.20 21.13
N PRO A 32 -15.10 12.62 21.96
CA PRO A 32 -15.01 13.00 23.34
C PRO A 32 -13.99 14.14 23.50
N ASP A 33 -14.44 15.14 24.24
CA ASP A 33 -13.71 16.31 24.71
C ASP A 33 -12.60 15.90 25.70
N ASP A 34 -11.60 16.76 25.75
CA ASP A 34 -10.33 16.66 26.45
C ASP A 34 -10.48 16.67 28.00
N SER A 35 -9.41 16.31 28.73
CA SER A 35 -8.99 16.83 30.05
C SER A 35 -8.67 15.81 31.17
N SER A 36 -7.49 16.04 31.76
CA SER A 36 -6.94 15.56 33.05
C SER A 36 -6.35 14.15 33.06
N GLY A 37 -5.10 13.90 33.43
CA GLY A 37 -4.23 14.57 34.39
C GLY A 37 -3.96 13.61 35.55
N GLY A 38 -2.77 13.02 35.63
CA GLY A 38 -2.42 12.15 36.77
C GLY A 38 -1.09 11.42 36.61
N ALA A 39 -0.03 12.00 37.16
CA ALA A 39 1.24 11.31 37.37
C ALA A 39 1.09 10.17 38.39
N ILE A 40 1.61 8.98 38.06
CA ILE A 40 1.87 7.92 39.04
C ILE A 40 3.30 7.41 38.86
N THR A 41 4.11 7.63 39.91
CA THR A 41 5.41 7.01 40.16
C THR A 41 5.24 5.74 40.98
N THR A 42 5.81 4.61 40.53
CA THR A 42 6.37 3.46 41.29
C THR A 42 6.86 2.46 40.22
N GLY A 43 7.96 1.71 40.28
CA GLY A 43 8.87 1.30 41.34
C GLY A 43 9.34 -0.14 41.05
N ALA A 44 10.59 -0.27 40.59
CA ALA A 44 11.55 -1.38 40.76
C ALA A 44 11.22 -2.89 40.51
N THR A 45 12.22 -3.54 39.88
CA THR A 45 12.68 -4.97 39.95
C THR A 45 11.82 -6.02 39.25
N THR A 46 12.36 -6.95 38.44
CA THR A 46 13.48 -7.89 38.72
C THR A 46 14.21 -8.39 37.46
N SER A 47 15.51 -8.66 37.62
CA SER A 47 16.37 -9.46 36.72
C SER A 47 15.99 -10.94 36.71
N ALA A 48 16.04 -11.59 35.53
CA ALA A 48 16.14 -13.05 35.42
C ALA A 48 16.93 -13.48 34.16
N THR A 49 18.09 -14.08 34.43
CA THR A 49 18.74 -15.23 33.76
C THR A 49 18.52 -15.49 32.26
N ALA A 50 19.59 -15.27 31.48
CA ALA A 50 19.82 -15.89 30.18
C ALA A 50 20.39 -17.32 30.36
N ALA A 51 19.75 -18.29 29.71
CA ALA A 51 20.29 -19.65 29.53
C ALA A 51 20.55 -19.88 28.03
N GLY A 52 21.79 -20.26 27.72
CA GLY A 52 22.23 -20.58 26.37
C GLY A 52 21.69 -21.92 25.87
N GLY A 53 21.65 -22.05 24.55
CA GLY A 53 21.36 -23.29 23.84
C GLY A 53 22.02 -23.27 22.47
N SER A 54 23.21 -23.84 22.39
CA SER A 54 23.97 -24.12 21.16
C SER A 54 23.46 -25.42 20.54
N SER A 55 23.33 -25.50 19.21
CA SER A 55 23.19 -26.77 18.48
C SER A 55 23.64 -26.62 17.04
N ASP A 56 24.80 -27.20 16.75
CA ASP A 56 25.36 -27.46 15.42
C ASP A 56 24.74 -28.72 14.77
N GLY A 57 24.85 -28.77 13.45
CA GLY A 57 24.83 -30.00 12.62
C GLY A 57 23.53 -30.16 11.82
N GLY A 58 23.51 -30.41 10.52
CA GLY A 58 24.55 -30.84 9.59
C GLY A 58 23.90 -31.76 8.53
N GLY A 59 24.37 -31.73 7.29
CA GLY A 59 24.27 -32.89 6.38
C GLY A 59 23.68 -32.64 4.99
N VAL A 60 24.56 -32.77 3.98
CA VAL A 60 24.45 -33.60 2.75
C VAL A 60 23.02 -34.00 2.31
N GLY A 61 22.54 -33.76 1.09
CA GLY A 61 23.19 -33.82 -0.21
C GLY A 61 22.60 -35.01 -0.99
N GLU A 62 21.86 -34.79 -2.07
CA GLU A 62 21.68 -35.80 -3.11
C GLU A 62 21.24 -35.21 -4.47
N THR A 63 21.92 -35.68 -5.50
CA THR A 63 21.75 -35.42 -6.93
C THR A 63 20.96 -36.54 -7.60
N ARG A 64 20.22 -36.22 -8.68
CA ARG A 64 20.05 -36.93 -9.98
C ARG A 64 18.62 -37.29 -10.40
N GLY A 65 18.42 -37.12 -11.72
CA GLY A 65 17.37 -37.74 -12.55
C GLY A 65 16.72 -36.68 -13.44
N GLY A 66 16.99 -36.52 -14.73
CA GLY A 66 17.38 -37.50 -15.74
C GLY A 66 16.13 -38.08 -16.39
N GLY A 67 15.69 -37.50 -17.52
CA GLY A 67 14.50 -37.96 -18.24
C GLY A 67 14.28 -37.19 -19.55
N GLU A 68 15.04 -37.58 -20.57
CA GLU A 68 14.78 -37.24 -21.97
C GLU A 68 13.50 -37.94 -22.45
N SER A 69 12.68 -37.26 -23.26
CA SER A 69 11.77 -37.95 -24.18
C SER A 69 11.51 -37.09 -25.41
N SER A 70 12.16 -37.50 -26.49
CA SER A 70 11.93 -37.08 -27.87
C SER A 70 10.73 -37.82 -28.45
N SER A 71 9.85 -37.14 -29.18
CA SER A 71 9.02 -37.75 -30.22
C SER A 71 8.63 -36.72 -31.27
N ALA A 72 8.82 -37.11 -32.52
CA ALA A 72 8.66 -36.32 -33.73
C ALA A 72 7.35 -36.65 -34.44
N GLY A 73 6.82 -35.64 -35.15
CA GLY A 73 6.05 -35.79 -36.40
C GLY A 73 4.54 -36.02 -36.25
N ASP A 74 3.74 -35.11 -36.78
CA ASP A 74 2.84 -35.42 -37.89
C ASP A 74 2.28 -34.14 -38.54
N ASP A 75 2.46 -34.02 -39.85
CA ASP A 75 1.83 -33.01 -40.70
C ASP A 75 0.50 -33.59 -41.23
N GLY A 76 -0.63 -32.98 -40.90
CA GLY A 76 -1.95 -33.46 -41.33
C GLY A 76 -3.06 -32.40 -41.21
N PRO A 77 -4.12 -32.52 -42.03
CA PRO A 77 -4.66 -31.43 -42.85
C PRO A 77 -5.69 -30.52 -42.17
N ASP A 78 -5.80 -29.31 -42.73
CA ASP A 78 -6.78 -28.26 -42.44
C ASP A 78 -8.23 -28.81 -42.34
N ALA A 79 -8.63 -29.17 -41.13
CA ALA A 79 -10.01 -29.39 -40.77
C ALA A 79 -10.59 -28.06 -40.29
N SER A 80 -11.37 -27.42 -41.15
CA SER A 80 -12.27 -26.32 -40.77
C SER A 80 -13.29 -26.87 -39.77
N SER A 81 -12.92 -26.86 -38.49
CA SER A 81 -13.77 -27.26 -37.37
C SER A 81 -14.78 -26.14 -37.12
N SER A 82 -16.04 -26.43 -37.47
CA SER A 82 -17.19 -25.66 -37.03
C SER A 82 -17.16 -25.59 -35.50
N GLY A 83 -16.85 -24.40 -34.99
CA GLY A 83 -16.46 -24.13 -33.61
C GLY A 83 -17.39 -24.75 -32.57
N ASP A 84 -16.86 -25.75 -31.89
CA ASP A 84 -17.23 -26.05 -30.52
C ASP A 84 -16.85 -24.80 -29.72
N GLY A 85 -17.85 -23.99 -29.37
CA GLY A 85 -17.67 -22.77 -28.60
C GLY A 85 -17.24 -23.14 -27.18
N GLY A 86 -15.99 -23.56 -27.04
CA GLY A 86 -15.37 -23.83 -25.75
C GLY A 86 -15.64 -22.65 -24.84
N VAL A 87 -16.25 -22.93 -23.69
CA VAL A 87 -16.47 -21.92 -22.67
C VAL A 87 -15.08 -21.42 -22.27
N CYS A 88 -14.79 -20.17 -22.63
CA CYS A 88 -13.57 -19.51 -22.21
C CYS A 88 -13.59 -19.32 -20.68
N LEU A 89 -12.40 -19.24 -20.09
CA LEU A 89 -12.15 -19.05 -18.68
C LEU A 89 -12.40 -17.60 -18.29
N MET A 90 -13.03 -17.40 -17.14
CA MET A 90 -13.31 -16.07 -16.59
C MET A 90 -12.05 -15.53 -15.90
N PRO A 91 -11.95 -14.21 -15.64
CA PRO A 91 -10.86 -13.67 -14.83
C PRO A 91 -10.71 -14.41 -13.50
N THR A 92 -9.47 -14.61 -13.04
CA THR A 92 -9.05 -15.43 -11.88
C THR A 92 -9.10 -16.95 -12.05
N ASP A 93 -9.68 -17.47 -13.12
CA ASP A 93 -9.65 -18.91 -13.36
C ASP A 93 -8.21 -19.34 -13.75
N PRO A 94 -7.71 -20.48 -13.21
CA PRO A 94 -6.41 -21.01 -13.58
C PRO A 94 -6.34 -21.30 -15.08
N CYS A 95 -5.29 -20.80 -15.74
CA CYS A 95 -5.09 -20.96 -17.17
C CYS A 95 -3.68 -21.49 -17.47
N SER A 96 -3.52 -22.04 -18.67
CA SER A 96 -2.21 -22.44 -19.20
C SER A 96 -1.78 -21.68 -20.45
N ALA A 97 -2.71 -20.95 -21.08
CA ALA A 97 -2.46 -20.13 -22.25
C ALA A 97 -3.50 -19.01 -22.40
N ASP A 98 -3.12 -17.89 -23.03
CA ASP A 98 -3.99 -16.71 -23.24
C ASP A 98 -5.29 -17.05 -23.99
N ALA A 99 -5.24 -18.01 -24.92
CA ALA A 99 -6.40 -18.42 -25.72
C ALA A 99 -7.51 -19.10 -24.90
N GLU A 100 -7.23 -19.46 -23.64
CA GLU A 100 -8.23 -20.00 -22.73
C GLU A 100 -9.09 -18.90 -22.10
N CYS A 101 -8.61 -17.65 -22.05
CA CYS A 101 -9.28 -16.55 -21.35
C CYS A 101 -10.34 -15.85 -22.22
N CYS A 102 -11.49 -15.49 -21.64
CA CYS A 102 -12.59 -14.87 -22.38
C CYS A 102 -12.25 -13.48 -22.94
N ASP A 103 -11.62 -12.65 -22.11
CA ASP A 103 -11.18 -11.29 -22.44
C ASP A 103 -9.91 -11.03 -21.60
N GLY A 104 -8.75 -11.20 -22.21
CA GLY A 104 -7.45 -10.91 -21.59
C GLY A 104 -6.38 -11.97 -21.85
N ARG A 105 -5.45 -12.11 -20.90
CA ARG A 105 -4.26 -12.95 -21.03
C ARG A 105 -4.03 -13.82 -19.81
N CYS A 106 -3.32 -14.92 -20.00
CA CYS A 106 -2.93 -15.82 -18.95
C CYS A 106 -1.67 -15.28 -18.25
N GLY A 107 -1.87 -14.62 -17.11
CA GLY A 107 -0.83 -13.89 -16.37
C GLY A 107 -0.38 -14.61 -15.10
N SER A 108 0.81 -14.29 -14.59
CA SER A 108 1.28 -14.81 -13.30
C SER A 108 0.97 -13.81 -12.20
N THR A 109 0.15 -14.21 -11.25
CA THR A 109 -0.31 -13.36 -10.14
C THR A 109 0.05 -13.98 -8.80
N SER A 110 -0.31 -13.31 -7.69
CA SER A 110 -0.25 -13.89 -6.35
C SER A 110 -1.14 -15.12 -6.17
N LEU A 111 -2.13 -15.34 -7.06
CA LEU A 111 -3.00 -16.52 -7.10
C LEU A 111 -2.44 -17.67 -7.95
N GLY A 112 -1.25 -17.49 -8.53
CA GLY A 112 -0.68 -18.39 -9.54
C GLY A 112 -0.99 -17.91 -10.95
N THR A 113 -0.89 -18.82 -11.92
CA THR A 113 -1.16 -18.52 -13.33
C THR A 113 -2.66 -18.53 -13.60
N VAL A 114 -3.26 -17.36 -13.79
CA VAL A 114 -4.71 -17.16 -13.92
C VAL A 114 -5.04 -16.19 -15.06
N CYS A 115 -6.27 -16.28 -15.57
CA CYS A 115 -6.76 -15.31 -16.56
C CYS A 115 -6.86 -13.92 -15.95
N CYS A 116 -6.16 -12.96 -16.55
CA CYS A 116 -6.08 -11.55 -16.19
C CYS A 116 -6.67 -10.70 -17.31
N GLY A 117 -7.26 -9.55 -16.97
CA GLY A 117 -7.78 -8.60 -17.94
C GLY A 117 -6.70 -7.72 -18.59
N ASP A 118 -7.00 -7.20 -19.78
CA ASP A 118 -6.18 -6.18 -20.46
C ASP A 118 -6.36 -4.77 -19.86
N ILE A 119 -5.73 -3.75 -20.45
CA ILE A 119 -5.96 -2.34 -20.08
C ILE A 119 -7.47 -2.04 -20.13
N ASP A 120 -7.95 -1.30 -19.13
CA ASP A 120 -9.35 -0.96 -18.86
C ASP A 120 -10.25 -2.14 -18.47
N ALA A 121 -9.73 -3.37 -18.40
CA ALA A 121 -10.50 -4.50 -17.91
C ALA A 121 -10.85 -4.29 -16.43
N PRO A 122 -12.07 -4.67 -16.01
CA PRO A 122 -12.46 -4.53 -14.62
C PRO A 122 -11.59 -5.44 -13.75
N CYS A 123 -11.05 -4.86 -12.68
CA CYS A 123 -10.36 -5.60 -11.63
C CYS A 123 -11.09 -5.31 -10.31
N THR A 124 -11.48 -6.34 -9.58
CA THR A 124 -12.48 -6.18 -8.50
C THR A 124 -12.20 -7.03 -7.28
N THR A 125 -11.03 -7.66 -7.15
CA THR A 125 -10.84 -8.57 -6.03
C THR A 125 -10.86 -7.78 -4.71
N ALA A 126 -11.75 -8.18 -3.81
CA ALA A 126 -11.91 -7.62 -2.47
C ALA A 126 -10.62 -7.74 -1.62
N ASN A 127 -9.66 -8.54 -2.08
CA ASN A 127 -8.37 -8.78 -1.46
C ASN A 127 -7.23 -7.98 -2.12
N GLY A 128 -7.49 -7.20 -3.18
CA GLY A 128 -6.46 -6.43 -3.90
C GLY A 128 -5.49 -7.30 -4.71
N GLU A 129 -5.94 -8.43 -5.24
CA GLU A 129 -5.14 -9.33 -6.07
C GLU A 129 -5.19 -8.89 -7.55
N ASP A 130 -4.00 -8.71 -8.14
CA ASP A 130 -3.75 -8.26 -9.52
C ASP A 130 -4.34 -9.22 -10.57
N CYS A 131 -5.61 -9.07 -10.92
CA CYS A 131 -6.15 -9.62 -12.17
C CYS A 131 -5.65 -8.84 -13.41
N CYS A 132 -4.60 -8.04 -13.24
CA CYS A 132 -4.07 -7.10 -14.21
C CYS A 132 -2.68 -7.53 -14.74
N ASP A 133 -2.12 -8.62 -14.20
CA ASP A 133 -0.78 -9.13 -14.55
C ASP A 133 0.28 -8.01 -14.42
N ASP A 134 1.01 -7.63 -15.46
CA ASP A 134 1.95 -6.49 -15.43
C ASP A 134 1.27 -5.10 -15.31
N LEU A 135 -0.06 -5.01 -15.41
CA LEU A 135 -0.83 -3.77 -15.25
C LEU A 135 -1.23 -3.58 -13.78
N LEU A 136 -1.57 -2.35 -13.40
CA LEU A 136 -2.02 -2.03 -12.04
C LEU A 136 -3.53 -2.01 -11.93
N CYS A 137 -4.10 -2.62 -10.90
CA CYS A 137 -5.51 -2.43 -10.59
C CYS A 137 -5.75 -1.06 -9.93
N VAL A 138 -6.19 -0.06 -10.69
CA VAL A 138 -6.44 1.30 -10.20
C VAL A 138 -7.92 1.66 -10.38
N ALA A 139 -8.58 2.05 -9.29
CA ALA A 139 -10.00 2.41 -9.29
C ALA A 139 -10.94 1.35 -9.92
N GLY A 140 -10.57 0.08 -9.80
CA GLY A 140 -11.35 -1.03 -10.32
C GLY A 140 -11.12 -1.33 -11.80
N SER A 141 -10.07 -0.79 -12.42
CA SER A 141 -9.67 -1.08 -13.79
C SER A 141 -8.17 -1.30 -13.91
N CYS A 142 -7.75 -2.22 -14.78
CA CYS A 142 -6.34 -2.44 -15.06
C CYS A 142 -5.78 -1.27 -15.88
N VAL A 143 -4.75 -0.61 -15.39
CA VAL A 143 -4.11 0.51 -16.08
C VAL A 143 -2.63 0.23 -16.32
N ASP A 144 -2.12 0.70 -17.45
CA ASP A 144 -0.67 0.69 -17.68
C ASP A 144 -0.02 1.73 -16.75
N PRO A 145 0.92 1.33 -15.87
CA PRO A 145 1.62 2.26 -14.98
C PRO A 145 2.26 3.44 -15.73
N ALA A 146 2.69 3.25 -16.99
CA ALA A 146 3.24 4.30 -17.83
C ALA A 146 2.21 5.33 -18.31
N THR A 147 0.92 5.01 -18.21
CA THR A 147 -0.20 5.86 -18.63
C THR A 147 -0.91 6.55 -17.47
N VAL A 148 -0.51 6.28 -16.21
CA VAL A 148 -1.07 6.94 -15.04
C VAL A 148 -0.81 8.45 -15.15
N VAL A 149 -1.86 9.20 -15.47
CA VAL A 149 -1.77 10.64 -15.65
C VAL A 149 -1.78 11.31 -14.29
N CYS A 150 -0.72 12.07 -14.02
CA CYS A 150 -0.58 12.88 -12.82
C CYS A 150 -1.42 14.15 -12.89
N GLU A 151 -2.71 14.00 -12.61
CA GLU A 151 -3.64 15.13 -12.61
C GLU A 151 -3.71 15.79 -11.22
N PRO A 152 -3.65 17.14 -11.14
CA PRO A 152 -4.00 17.89 -9.93
C PRO A 152 -5.51 17.82 -9.65
N ALA A 153 -6.02 18.11 -8.45
CA ALA A 153 -5.32 18.47 -7.21
C ALA A 153 -4.87 17.22 -6.43
N CYS A 154 -4.73 17.30 -5.11
CA CYS A 154 -4.29 16.13 -4.34
C CYS A 154 -5.15 14.90 -4.62
N THR A 155 -4.48 13.81 -4.98
CA THR A 155 -5.08 12.51 -5.22
C THR A 155 -4.43 11.47 -4.30
N GLN A 156 -5.20 10.45 -3.93
CA GLN A 156 -4.68 9.34 -3.14
C GLN A 156 -3.74 8.52 -4.01
N ALA A 157 -2.58 8.13 -3.47
CA ALA A 157 -1.74 7.14 -4.13
C ALA A 157 -2.57 5.86 -4.42
N PRO A 158 -2.55 5.31 -5.64
CA PRO A 158 -3.31 4.11 -5.99
C PRO A 158 -3.12 2.93 -5.02
N ALA A 159 -1.88 2.73 -4.55
CA ALA A 159 -1.57 1.74 -3.51
C ALA A 159 -2.46 1.91 -2.26
N LEU A 160 -2.68 3.14 -1.82
CA LEU A 160 -3.45 3.45 -0.62
C LEU A 160 -4.96 3.38 -0.84
N VAL A 161 -5.42 3.53 -2.10
CA VAL A 161 -6.82 3.26 -2.46
C VAL A 161 -7.16 1.78 -2.27
N LEU A 162 -6.23 0.87 -2.61
CA LEU A 162 -6.38 -0.56 -2.34
C LEU A 162 -6.53 -0.84 -0.85
N GLU A 163 -5.67 -0.23 -0.02
CA GLU A 163 -5.72 -0.40 1.43
C GLU A 163 -6.98 0.20 2.05
N LYS A 164 -7.46 1.35 1.54
CA LYS A 164 -8.76 1.91 1.95
C LYS A 164 -9.90 0.91 1.70
N ASN A 165 -9.89 0.22 0.56
CA ASN A 165 -10.92 -0.78 0.24
C ASN A 165 -10.82 -2.01 1.15
N ARG A 166 -9.60 -2.51 1.41
CA ARG A 166 -9.37 -3.61 2.38
C ARG A 166 -9.85 -3.23 3.78
N LEU A 167 -9.53 -2.01 4.22
CA LEU A 167 -9.98 -1.49 5.51
C LEU A 167 -11.51 -1.47 5.63
N ALA A 168 -12.20 -1.01 4.58
CA ALA A 168 -13.65 -1.02 4.52
C ALA A 168 -14.23 -2.44 4.59
N ALA A 169 -13.58 -3.43 3.96
CA ALA A 169 -13.99 -4.83 4.03
C ALA A 169 -13.80 -5.44 5.44
N ILE A 170 -12.75 -5.02 6.16
CA ILE A 170 -12.49 -5.37 7.56
C ILE A 170 -13.48 -4.67 8.51
N GLY A 171 -14.13 -3.60 8.07
CA GLY A 171 -15.03 -2.79 8.90
C GLY A 171 -14.30 -1.78 9.79
N GLY A 172 -13.04 -1.46 9.49
CA GLY A 172 -12.30 -0.41 10.19
C GLY A 172 -12.61 0.99 9.66
N SER A 173 -12.32 2.01 10.47
CA SER A 173 -12.55 3.41 10.08
C SER A 173 -11.39 3.99 9.28
N PHE A 174 -11.68 4.60 8.13
CA PHE A 174 -10.73 5.44 7.40
C PHE A 174 -10.79 6.87 7.94
N LEU A 175 -9.70 7.36 8.54
CA LEU A 175 -9.70 8.67 9.22
C LEU A 175 -9.18 9.81 8.33
N GLY A 176 -8.59 9.46 7.19
CA GLY A 176 -8.32 10.41 6.12
C GLY A 176 -7.02 10.16 5.39
N ILE A 177 -6.90 10.91 4.32
CA ILE A 177 -5.74 11.06 3.47
C ILE A 177 -5.84 12.47 2.87
N CYS A 178 -4.73 13.17 2.91
CA CYS A 178 -4.51 14.42 2.21
C CYS A 178 -5.49 15.59 2.34
N GLY A 179 -4.92 16.75 2.64
CA GLY A 179 -5.47 18.03 2.18
C GLY A 179 -6.67 18.53 2.98
N ASP A 180 -7.09 17.80 4.01
CA ASP A 180 -7.93 18.33 5.06
C ASP A 180 -7.09 19.12 6.10
N ALA A 181 -7.76 19.68 7.11
CA ALA A 181 -7.09 20.51 8.12
C ALA A 181 -6.11 19.72 9.02
N ASN A 182 -6.22 18.39 9.07
CA ASN A 182 -5.38 17.50 9.87
C ASN A 182 -4.19 16.95 9.05
N HIS A 183 -4.30 16.93 7.72
CA HIS A 183 -3.33 16.35 6.78
C HIS A 183 -2.60 17.42 5.95
N THR A 184 -1.84 18.28 6.63
CA THR A 184 -1.27 19.52 6.04
C THR A 184 0.24 19.49 5.77
N TYR A 185 0.93 18.39 6.05
CA TYR A 185 2.39 18.23 5.79
C TYR A 185 2.79 16.77 5.55
N GLY A 186 4.06 16.53 5.20
CA GLY A 186 4.65 15.20 5.07
C GLY A 186 4.02 14.35 3.97
N TYR A 187 4.02 13.02 4.14
CA TYR A 187 3.51 12.07 3.15
C TYR A 187 2.02 12.22 2.87
N HIS A 188 1.24 12.78 3.80
CA HIS A 188 -0.15 13.12 3.58
C HIS A 188 -0.37 14.17 2.50
N VAL A 189 0.65 14.96 2.15
CA VAL A 189 0.53 16.04 1.17
C VAL A 189 1.25 15.66 -0.13
N PRO A 190 0.71 16.05 -1.31
CA PRO A 190 1.38 15.84 -2.57
C PRO A 190 2.74 16.53 -2.61
N ALA A 191 3.71 15.90 -3.24
CA ALA A 191 5.04 16.48 -3.40
C ALA A 191 5.00 17.86 -4.06
N ALA A 192 4.09 18.08 -5.01
CA ALA A 192 3.89 19.37 -5.68
C ALA A 192 3.52 20.53 -4.73
N ASN A 193 2.94 20.21 -3.57
CA ASN A 193 2.46 21.19 -2.58
C ASN A 193 3.43 21.39 -1.41
N LEU A 194 4.52 20.62 -1.35
CA LEU A 194 5.47 20.66 -0.26
C LEU A 194 6.67 21.55 -0.58
N PRO A 195 7.30 22.18 0.43
CA PRO A 195 8.59 22.81 0.24
C PRO A 195 9.64 21.73 -0.08
N ALA A 196 10.63 22.05 -0.92
CA ALA A 196 11.70 21.12 -1.28
C ALA A 196 12.56 20.63 -0.09
N SER A 197 12.39 21.23 1.10
CA SER A 197 13.03 20.82 2.35
C SER A 197 12.15 19.95 3.24
N ASP A 198 10.98 19.52 2.77
CA ASP A 198 10.13 18.60 3.52
C ASP A 198 10.80 17.22 3.58
N TYR A 199 10.83 16.63 4.76
CA TYR A 199 11.49 15.34 5.01
C TYR A 199 10.93 14.22 4.12
N SER A 200 9.65 14.28 3.76
CA SER A 200 9.01 13.28 2.89
C SER A 200 9.42 13.39 1.41
N LEU A 201 10.31 14.32 1.07
CA LEU A 201 10.95 14.46 -0.24
C LEU A 201 12.45 14.11 -0.20
N GLU A 202 12.99 13.77 0.97
CA GLU A 202 14.41 13.46 1.12
C GLU A 202 14.73 12.03 0.66
N GLY A 203 15.82 11.88 -0.10
CA GLY A 203 16.29 10.58 -0.56
C GLY A 203 15.66 10.08 -1.86
N ALA A 204 16.28 9.05 -2.45
CA ALA A 204 15.88 8.54 -3.76
C ALA A 204 14.53 7.80 -3.75
N ALA A 205 14.17 7.14 -2.64
CA ALA A 205 12.89 6.44 -2.48
C ALA A 205 11.70 7.41 -2.39
N ASN A 206 11.95 8.69 -2.09
CA ASN A 206 10.92 9.73 -2.02
C ASN A 206 10.78 10.56 -3.28
N VAL A 207 11.48 10.18 -4.37
CA VAL A 207 11.21 10.75 -5.68
C VAL A 207 9.82 10.30 -6.12
N PRO A 208 8.86 11.22 -6.28
CA PRO A 208 7.49 10.83 -6.57
C PRO A 208 7.38 10.27 -7.99
N VAL A 209 6.71 9.12 -8.13
CA VAL A 209 6.19 8.67 -9.44
C VAL A 209 5.13 9.65 -9.96
N CYS A 210 4.44 10.32 -9.03
CA CYS A 210 3.45 11.33 -9.33
C CYS A 210 3.44 12.42 -8.26
N GLU A 211 3.68 13.67 -8.67
CA GLU A 211 3.81 14.78 -7.71
C GLU A 211 2.49 15.16 -7.01
N TRP A 212 1.35 14.70 -7.54
CA TRP A 212 0.01 14.96 -7.02
C TRP A 212 -0.51 13.88 -6.06
N HIS A 213 0.21 12.77 -5.89
CA HIS A 213 -0.17 11.70 -4.97
C HIS A 213 0.21 12.03 -3.52
N ALA A 214 -0.77 11.95 -2.62
CA ALA A 214 -0.54 11.74 -1.21
C ALA A 214 -0.23 10.26 -0.94
N ALA A 215 0.80 10.04 -0.13
CA ALA A 215 1.42 8.75 0.13
C ALA A 215 1.31 8.32 1.59
N ALA A 216 0.27 8.76 2.31
CA ALA A 216 -0.04 8.27 3.65
C ALA A 216 -1.55 8.15 3.90
N ILE A 217 -1.92 7.25 4.82
CA ILE A 217 -3.28 7.05 5.31
C ILE A 217 -3.30 6.99 6.84
N ASP A 218 -4.41 7.42 7.43
CA ASP A 218 -4.70 7.21 8.84
C ASP A 218 -5.80 6.15 9.00
N ILE A 219 -5.43 5.04 9.64
CA ILE A 219 -6.26 3.86 9.85
C ILE A 219 -6.78 3.86 11.28
N GLY A 220 -8.10 3.88 11.46
CA GLY A 220 -8.75 3.74 12.75
C GLY A 220 -8.44 2.39 13.40
N MET A 221 -8.22 2.42 14.72
CA MET A 221 -7.93 1.23 15.52
C MET A 221 -9.18 0.78 16.29
N ASP A 222 -10.34 0.93 15.65
CA ASP A 222 -11.68 0.68 16.17
C ASP A 222 -12.22 -0.71 15.85
N TRP A 223 -11.38 -1.58 15.27
CA TRP A 223 -11.69 -2.98 14.98
C TRP A 223 -10.87 -3.94 15.87
N PRO A 224 -11.42 -5.13 16.21
CA PRO A 224 -10.88 -5.99 17.26
C PRO A 224 -9.39 -6.34 17.15
N ALA A 225 -8.92 -6.71 15.97
CA ALA A 225 -7.54 -7.15 15.77
C ALA A 225 -6.58 -6.04 15.31
N SER A 226 -7.00 -4.77 15.34
CA SER A 226 -6.20 -3.63 14.88
C SER A 226 -4.83 -3.53 15.54
N ARG A 227 -4.71 -3.76 16.85
CA ARG A 227 -3.43 -3.69 17.56
C ARG A 227 -2.51 -4.86 17.24
N GLU A 228 -3.09 -6.04 17.03
CA GLU A 228 -2.34 -7.21 16.56
C GLU A 228 -1.84 -7.00 15.14
N TRP A 229 -2.66 -6.39 14.28
CA TRP A 229 -2.28 -5.97 12.93
C TRP A 229 -1.09 -5.01 12.94
N LEU A 230 -1.07 -4.00 13.80
CA LEU A 230 0.08 -3.10 13.90
C LEU A 230 1.35 -3.87 14.30
N ALA A 231 1.26 -4.81 15.25
CA ALA A 231 2.41 -5.63 15.65
C ALA A 231 2.92 -6.52 14.49
N TRP A 232 2.00 -7.12 13.73
CA TRP A 232 2.33 -7.87 12.53
C TRP A 232 2.97 -7.00 11.44
N LEU A 233 2.42 -5.81 11.18
CA LEU A 233 2.93 -4.87 10.18
C LEU A 233 4.38 -4.51 10.49
N ILE A 234 4.66 -4.11 11.74
CA ILE A 234 6.03 -3.79 12.17
C ILE A 234 6.96 -5.00 12.03
N GLU A 235 6.53 -6.20 12.42
CA GLU A 235 7.37 -7.40 12.24
C GLU A 235 7.60 -7.75 10.76
N GLY A 236 6.59 -7.58 9.91
CA GLY A 236 6.69 -7.78 8.46
C GLY A 236 7.71 -6.85 7.82
N ILE A 237 7.72 -5.57 8.20
CA ILE A 237 8.71 -4.60 7.73
C ILE A 237 10.11 -4.98 8.25
N ARG A 238 10.23 -5.35 9.51
CA ARG A 238 11.51 -5.74 10.15
C ARG A 238 12.19 -6.94 9.54
N THR A 239 11.38 -7.86 9.02
CA THR A 239 11.84 -9.12 8.43
C THR A 239 11.89 -9.04 6.90
N ASP A 240 11.78 -7.85 6.34
CA ASP A 240 11.75 -7.56 4.90
C ASP A 240 10.62 -8.33 4.14
N GLN A 241 9.57 -8.76 4.85
CA GLN A 241 8.38 -9.38 4.25
C GLN A 241 7.45 -8.33 3.65
N LEU A 242 7.40 -7.14 4.26
CA LEU A 242 6.67 -5.98 3.76
C LEU A 242 7.70 -4.89 3.43
N VAL A 243 7.70 -4.45 2.17
CA VAL A 243 8.61 -3.42 1.66
C VAL A 243 7.82 -2.20 1.21
N GLY A 244 8.50 -1.10 0.89
CA GLY A 244 7.84 0.08 0.33
C GLY A 244 7.15 1.00 1.35
N ILE A 245 7.20 0.66 2.65
CA ILE A 245 6.69 1.47 3.75
C ILE A 245 7.76 2.46 4.21
N ALA A 246 7.41 3.73 4.32
CA ALA A 246 8.35 4.80 4.68
C ALA A 246 8.27 5.18 6.17
N GLU A 247 7.08 5.20 6.74
CA GLU A 247 6.84 5.63 8.13
C GLU A 247 5.59 4.97 8.69
N VAL A 248 5.64 4.60 9.97
CA VAL A 248 4.50 4.13 10.75
C VAL A 248 4.46 4.87 12.08
N ILE A 249 3.28 5.32 12.50
CA ILE A 249 3.06 5.93 13.81
C ILE A 249 1.80 5.31 14.42
N GLY A 250 1.91 4.76 15.62
CA GLY A 250 0.78 4.10 16.25
C GLY A 250 1.09 3.63 17.66
N SER A 251 0.14 2.94 18.28
CA SER A 251 0.27 2.42 19.64
C SER A 251 -0.19 0.97 19.71
N TYR A 252 0.59 0.10 20.36
CA TYR A 252 0.19 -1.30 20.58
C TYR A 252 -0.83 -1.46 21.71
N ASP A 253 -0.80 -0.57 22.70
CA ASP A 253 -1.62 -0.65 23.93
C ASP A 253 -2.68 0.46 24.02
N GLY A 254 -2.72 1.36 23.04
CA GLY A 254 -3.62 2.52 23.03
C GLY A 254 -3.17 3.64 23.97
N VAL A 255 -1.94 3.63 24.45
CA VAL A 255 -1.38 4.65 25.35
C VAL A 255 0.00 5.09 24.89
N ASP A 256 0.93 4.16 24.77
CA ASP A 256 2.31 4.43 24.39
C ASP A 256 2.42 4.50 22.86
N VAL A 257 2.46 5.72 22.34
CA VAL A 257 2.61 5.98 20.90
C VAL A 257 4.08 5.91 20.51
N ARG A 258 4.34 5.18 19.42
CA ARG A 258 5.67 4.91 18.88
C ARG A 258 5.75 5.37 17.43
N TYR A 259 6.97 5.62 17.01
CA TYR A 259 7.36 6.06 15.68
C TYR A 259 8.37 5.08 15.09
N TRP A 260 8.16 4.71 13.83
CA TRP A 260 9.04 3.87 13.04
C TRP A 260 9.23 4.46 11.64
N SER A 261 10.46 4.39 11.14
CA SER A 261 10.89 4.84 9.82
C SER A 261 12.27 4.23 9.54
N ASP A 262 12.77 4.37 8.31
CA ASP A 262 14.15 4.00 7.98
C ASP A 262 15.18 4.76 8.83
N ASP A 263 14.92 6.04 9.12
CA ASP A 263 15.84 6.90 9.88
C ASP A 263 15.88 6.55 11.38
N SER A 264 14.72 6.26 11.98
CA SER A 264 14.64 5.81 13.37
C SER A 264 15.00 4.33 13.53
N GLY A 265 14.98 3.59 12.43
CA GLY A 265 15.04 2.14 12.36
C GLY A 265 13.70 1.48 12.70
N TRP A 266 13.60 0.23 12.27
CA TRP A 266 12.45 -0.66 12.52
C TRP A 266 12.73 -1.55 13.73
N SER A 267 12.95 -0.97 14.92
CA SER A 267 13.02 -1.82 16.12
C SER A 267 11.61 -2.24 16.56
N GLN A 268 11.47 -3.35 17.29
CA GLN A 268 10.16 -3.80 17.78
C GLN A 268 9.42 -2.70 18.58
N GLU A 269 10.17 -1.96 19.40
CA GLU A 269 9.66 -0.94 20.31
C GLU A 269 9.46 0.42 19.62
N GLY A 270 10.07 0.64 18.47
CA GLY A 270 10.14 1.97 17.84
C GLY A 270 10.84 2.99 18.72
N VAL A 271 10.66 4.27 18.40
CA VAL A 271 11.05 5.37 19.30
C VAL A 271 9.80 6.07 19.84
N PRO A 272 9.81 6.65 21.05
CA PRO A 272 8.67 7.39 21.57
C PRO A 272 8.25 8.51 20.61
N TYR A 273 6.99 8.52 20.20
CA TYR A 273 6.45 9.62 19.40
C TYR A 273 6.22 10.84 20.29
N THR A 274 6.55 12.03 19.77
CA THR A 274 6.47 13.29 20.54
C THR A 274 5.29 14.17 20.13
N GLY A 275 4.58 13.81 19.06
CA GLY A 275 3.34 14.46 18.66
C GLY A 275 2.13 13.98 19.47
N SER A 276 0.96 14.49 19.12
CA SER A 276 -0.32 14.11 19.72
C SER A 276 -1.09 13.11 18.87
N GLY A 277 -2.02 12.39 19.50
CA GLY A 277 -2.88 11.42 18.82
C GLY A 277 -2.19 10.09 18.52
N HIS A 278 -2.71 9.32 17.56
CA HIS A 278 -2.21 8.01 17.16
C HIS A 278 -2.26 6.91 18.24
N ASP A 279 -2.86 7.23 19.38
CA ASP A 279 -3.30 6.30 20.41
C ASP A 279 -4.57 5.58 19.95
N THR A 280 -5.41 6.21 19.12
CA THR A 280 -6.68 5.67 18.60
C THR A 280 -6.67 5.39 17.08
N TRP A 281 -5.59 5.72 16.39
CA TRP A 281 -5.36 5.41 14.97
C TRP A 281 -3.90 5.08 14.69
N THR A 282 -3.62 4.48 13.55
CA THR A 282 -2.27 4.26 13.03
C THR A 282 -2.08 5.06 11.75
N HIS A 283 -1.02 5.86 11.71
CA HIS A 283 -0.51 6.46 10.49
C HIS A 283 0.39 5.47 9.76
N VAL A 284 0.18 5.30 8.45
CA VAL A 284 1.10 4.55 7.60
C VAL A 284 1.38 5.34 6.34
N SER A 285 2.65 5.51 6.01
CA SER A 285 3.06 6.08 4.73
C SER A 285 3.90 5.10 3.92
N ILE A 286 3.82 5.28 2.60
CA ILE A 286 4.59 4.51 1.62
C ILE A 286 5.56 5.44 0.92
N TYR A 287 6.62 4.86 0.37
CA TYR A 287 7.56 5.61 -0.45
C TYR A 287 6.86 6.21 -1.67
N ARG A 288 7.14 7.48 -1.96
CA ARG A 288 6.54 8.17 -3.11
C ARG A 288 6.96 7.52 -4.43
N SER A 289 8.11 6.84 -4.47
CA SER A 289 8.57 6.08 -5.64
C SER A 289 7.80 4.77 -5.87
N THR A 290 7.07 4.29 -4.86
CA THR A 290 6.30 3.04 -4.91
C THR A 290 4.80 3.27 -4.71
N ALA A 291 4.34 4.52 -4.89
CA ALA A 291 2.94 4.93 -4.70
C ALA A 291 1.91 4.20 -5.59
N LEU A 292 2.39 3.47 -6.59
CA LEU A 292 1.58 2.68 -7.50
C LEU A 292 1.54 1.18 -7.15
N GLN A 293 2.40 0.71 -6.26
CA GLN A 293 2.56 -0.71 -5.94
C GLN A 293 1.75 -1.08 -4.71
N ASP A 294 1.10 -2.24 -4.73
CA ASP A 294 0.50 -2.80 -3.52
C ASP A 294 1.59 -3.21 -2.53
N HIS A 295 1.48 -2.74 -1.28
CA HIS A 295 2.43 -3.05 -0.19
C HIS A 295 1.86 -4.05 0.79
N GLY A 296 0.63 -4.52 0.56
CA GLY A 296 -0.02 -5.53 1.39
C GLY A 296 -0.27 -5.08 2.83
N ILE A 297 -0.49 -3.77 3.06
CA ILE A 297 -0.60 -3.18 4.40
C ILE A 297 -1.72 -3.86 5.20
N LEU A 298 -2.85 -4.15 4.57
CA LEU A 298 -3.99 -4.85 5.17
C LEU A 298 -4.28 -6.20 4.48
N SER A 299 -3.35 -6.70 3.66
CA SER A 299 -3.59 -7.92 2.88
C SER A 299 -3.78 -9.13 3.79
N GLY A 300 -4.84 -9.91 3.53
CA GLY A 300 -5.18 -11.10 4.29
C GLY A 300 -5.90 -10.84 5.61
N TRP A 301 -6.02 -9.61 6.11
CA TRP A 301 -6.67 -9.35 7.40
C TRP A 301 -8.20 -9.34 7.32
N ASN A 302 -8.86 -9.79 8.40
CA ASN A 302 -10.28 -9.57 8.67
C ASN A 302 -10.47 -8.89 10.03
N ALA A 303 -11.72 -8.58 10.42
CA ALA A 303 -12.03 -7.87 11.66
C ALA A 303 -11.47 -8.55 12.93
N ASP A 304 -11.39 -9.89 12.92
CA ASP A 304 -11.00 -10.72 14.04
C ASP A 304 -9.53 -11.18 13.97
N GLY A 305 -8.79 -10.84 12.91
CA GLY A 305 -7.36 -11.13 12.76
C GLY A 305 -6.96 -11.67 11.37
N MET A 306 -5.76 -12.24 11.28
CA MET A 306 -5.36 -13.06 10.13
C MET A 306 -6.19 -14.36 10.10
N PRO A 307 -6.57 -14.88 8.92
CA PRO A 307 -7.27 -16.15 8.74
C PRO A 307 -6.55 -17.36 9.34
#